data_AF-A0A6V6Z514-F1
#
_entry.id   AF-A0A6V6Z514-F1
#
_cell.length_a   1.000
_cell.length_b   1.000
_cell.length_c   1.000
_cell.angle_alpha   90.00
_cell.angle_beta   90.00
_cell.angle_gamma   90.00
#
_symmetry.space_group_name_H-M   'P 1'
#
loop_
_entity.id
_entity.type
_entity.pdbx_description
1 polymer ?
#
loop_
_entity_poly.entity_id
_entity_poly.type
_entity_poly.pdbx_seq_one_letter_code
_entity_poly.pdbx_strand_id
1 'polypeptide(L)' 'MFIITFDDDKTSSAMNRIKDVLEQKGIKQKWLAEQLGKSYNMVNSYAKNRRQPSIEDLYKIAEILDVEVAILLIERKAY' A
#
# COMPACT_ATOMS: atom_id res chain seq x y z
N MET A 1 -36.79 -5.65 -6.11
CA MET A 1 -36.25 -4.44 -5.46
C MET A 1 -35.30 -4.88 -4.34
N PHE A 2 -34.09 -5.31 -4.70
CA PHE A 2 -33.01 -5.53 -3.74
C PHE A 2 -32.03 -4.39 -3.97
N ILE A 3 -31.95 -3.48 -3.00
CA ILE A 3 -30.99 -2.40 -3.01
C ILE A 3 -29.66 -3.04 -2.63
N ILE A 4 -28.97 -3.59 -3.63
CA ILE A 4 -27.51 -3.67 -3.57
C ILE A 4 -27.06 -2.22 -3.59
N THR A 5 -26.73 -1.67 -2.43
CA THR A 5 -25.83 -0.51 -2.36
C THR A 5 -24.48 -1.00 -2.88
N PHE A 6 -24.36 -1.01 -4.21
CA PHE A 6 -23.09 -1.05 -4.90
C PHE A 6 -22.43 0.31 -4.61
N ASP A 7 -21.56 0.35 -3.60
CA ASP A 7 -20.53 1.38 -3.51
C ASP A 7 -19.53 1.16 -4.67
N ASP A 8 -20.00 1.37 -5.90
CA ASP A 8 -19.26 1.32 -7.16
C ASP A 8 -18.38 2.57 -7.36
N ASP A 9 -17.80 3.12 -6.28
CA ASP A 9 -16.95 4.32 -6.32
C ASP A 9 -15.53 4.11 -5.76
N LYS A 10 -15.12 2.87 -5.42
CA LYS A 10 -13.77 2.60 -4.89
C LYS A 10 -12.79 1.89 -5.82
N THR A 11 -13.03 1.94 -7.13
CA THR A 11 -12.11 1.38 -8.14
C THR A 11 -11.62 2.46 -9.10
N SER A 12 -10.68 3.35 -8.71
CA SER A 12 -10.17 4.35 -9.68
C SER A 12 -8.85 5.10 -9.42
N SER A 13 -7.92 4.65 -8.56
CA SER A 13 -6.51 5.15 -8.66
C SER A 13 -5.45 4.38 -7.89
N ALA A 14 -5.83 3.57 -6.91
CA ALA A 14 -4.85 2.87 -6.09
C ALA A 14 -4.02 1.87 -6.94
N MET A 15 -2.71 1.88 -6.70
CA MET A 15 -1.75 1.00 -7.36
C MET A 15 -1.09 0.05 -6.35
N ASN A 16 -0.90 0.52 -5.11
CA ASN A 16 -0.29 -0.25 -4.02
C ASN A 16 -1.27 -0.45 -2.84
N ARG A 17 -0.98 -1.47 -2.03
CA ARG A 17 -1.72 -1.92 -0.85
C ARG A 17 -0.90 -1.78 0.44
N ILE A 18 0.11 -0.89 0.46
CA ILE A 18 1.03 -0.75 1.61
C ILE A 18 0.26 -0.43 2.88
N LYS A 19 -0.77 0.43 2.79
CA LYS A 19 -1.62 0.76 3.94
C LYS A 19 -2.33 -0.47 4.51
N ASP A 20 -2.93 -1.28 3.66
CA ASP A 20 -3.68 -2.46 4.08
C ASP A 20 -2.77 -3.48 4.75
N VAL A 21 -1.58 -3.71 4.21
CA VAL A 21 -0.59 -4.63 4.78
C VAL A 21 -0.08 -4.14 6.14
N LEU A 22 0.15 -2.84 6.29
CA LEU A 22 0.50 -2.24 7.58
C LEU A 22 -0.61 -2.41 8.63
N GLU A 23 -1.87 -2.19 8.23
CA GLU A 23 -3.03 -2.37 9.12
C GLU A 23 -3.20 -3.84 9.52
N GLN A 24 -3.07 -4.78 8.59
CA GLN A 24 -3.15 -6.22 8.85
C GLN A 24 -2.07 -6.70 9.82
N LYS A 25 -0.84 -6.16 9.72
CA LYS A 25 0.27 -6.48 10.63
C LYS A 25 0.27 -5.67 11.93
N GLY A 26 -0.62 -4.68 12.07
CA GLY A 26 -0.63 -3.77 13.22
C GLY A 26 0.59 -2.84 13.31
N ILE A 27 1.24 -2.57 12.18
CA ILE A 27 2.47 -1.77 12.11
C ILE A 27 2.13 -0.32 11.80
N LYS A 28 2.76 0.61 12.52
CA LYS A 28 2.57 2.05 12.31
C LYS A 28 3.42 2.54 11.13
N GLN A 29 2.86 3.45 10.31
CA GLN A 29 3.61 4.11 9.22
C GLN A 29 4.87 4.85 9.71
N LYS A 30 4.85 5.40 10.93
CA LYS A 30 6.03 6.04 11.54
C LYS A 30 7.18 5.04 11.72
N TRP A 31 6.87 3.82 12.17
CA TRP A 31 7.87 2.76 12.33
C TRP A 31 8.44 2.33 10.97
N LEU A 32 7.60 2.14 9.95
CA LEU A 32 8.07 1.83 8.61
C LEU A 32 8.98 2.95 8.05
N ALA A 33 8.65 4.21 8.33
CA ALA A 33 9.47 5.34 7.91
C ALA A 33 10.86 5.32 8.55
N GLU A 34 10.95 4.98 9.84
CA GLU A 34 12.21 4.80 10.56
C GLU A 34 13.04 3.65 9.95
N GLN A 35 12.42 2.50 9.69
CA GLN A 35 13.12 1.36 9.06
C GLN A 35 13.59 1.64 7.64
N LEU A 36 12.79 2.37 6.86
CA LEU A 36 13.10 2.71 5.47
C LEU A 36 14.07 3.89 5.33
N GLY A 37 14.41 4.56 6.44
CA GLY A 37 15.25 5.76 6.45
C GLY A 37 14.60 6.95 5.71
N LYS A 38 13.27 7.06 5.76
CA LYS A 38 12.50 8.11 5.06
C LYS A 38 11.65 8.90 6.04
N SER A 39 11.20 10.09 5.60
CA SER A 39 10.27 10.88 6.42
C SER A 39 8.90 10.20 6.49
N TYR A 40 8.21 10.40 7.62
CA TYR A 40 6.82 9.96 7.78
C TYR A 40 5.92 10.45 6.65
N ASN A 41 6.10 11.70 6.19
CA ASN A 41 5.32 12.29 5.11
C ASN A 41 5.49 11.54 3.78
N MET A 42 6.68 11.00 3.52
CA MET A 42 6.96 10.20 2.34
C MET A 42 6.23 8.85 2.41
N VAL A 43 6.38 8.11 3.52
CA VAL A 43 5.67 6.82 3.73
C VAL A 43 4.16 7.00 3.75
N ASN A 44 3.64 8.04 4.40
CA ASN A 44 2.22 8.39 4.38
C ASN A 44 1.71 8.69 2.96
N SER A 45 2.55 9.25 2.09
CA SER A 45 2.19 9.47 0.69
C SER A 45 2.17 8.18 -0.12
N TYR A 46 3.04 7.22 0.19
CA TYR A 46 2.96 5.85 -0.35
C TYR A 46 1.67 5.15 0.07
N ALA A 47 1.40 5.10 1.38
CA ALA A 47 0.22 4.46 1.95
C ALA A 47 -1.11 5.06 1.43
N LYS A 48 -1.14 6.38 1.20
CA LYS A 48 -2.30 7.08 0.61
C LYS A 48 -2.32 7.05 -0.92
N ASN A 49 -1.42 6.32 -1.57
CA ASN A 49 -1.29 6.24 -3.03
C ASN A 49 -1.11 7.59 -3.75
N ARG A 50 -0.75 8.67 -3.01
CA ARG A 50 -0.47 10.00 -3.61
C ARG A 50 0.85 10.03 -4.36
N ARG A 51 1.79 9.20 -3.93
CA ARG A 51 3.07 8.95 -4.60
C ARG A 51 3.32 7.45 -4.54
N GLN A 52 3.94 6.90 -5.58
CA GLN A 52 4.38 5.51 -5.55
C GLN A 52 5.82 5.40 -5.02
N PRO A 53 6.15 4.36 -4.24
CA PRO A 53 7.54 4.04 -3.94
C PRO A 53 8.28 3.71 -5.24
N SER A 54 9.61 3.92 -5.26
CA SER A 54 10.43 3.35 -6.32
C SER A 54 10.37 1.82 -6.24
N ILE A 55 10.79 1.12 -7.29
CA ILE A 55 10.90 -0.34 -7.26
C ILE A 55 11.85 -0.79 -6.13
N GLU A 56 12.98 -0.09 -5.95
CA GLU A 56 13.91 -0.34 -4.85
C GLU A 56 13.26 -0.18 -3.47
N ASP A 57 12.50 0.90 -3.27
CA ASP A 57 11.79 1.13 -2.01
C ASP A 57 10.70 0.07 -1.80
N LEU A 58 10.01 -0.35 -2.86
CA LEU A 58 8.97 -1.38 -2.77
C LEU A 58 9.55 -2.72 -2.31
N TYR A 59 10.71 -3.13 -2.85
CA TYR A 59 11.42 -4.32 -2.38
C TYR A 59 11.90 -4.19 -0.93
N LYS A 60 12.46 -3.04 -0.55
CA LYS A 60 12.85 -2.78 0.85
C LYS A 60 11.65 -2.85 1.80
N ILE A 61 10.51 -2.30 1.40
CA ILE A 61 9.28 -2.39 2.19
C ILE A 61 8.84 -3.85 2.32
N ALA A 62 8.92 -4.64 1.25
CA ALA A 62 8.58 -6.07 1.28
C ALA A 62 9.47 -6.85 2.25
N GLU A 63 10.78 -6.58 2.22
CA GLU A 63 11.78 -7.16 3.13
C GLU A 63 11.53 -6.75 4.59
N ILE A 64 11.36 -5.45 4.86
CA ILE A 64 11.07 -4.92 6.21
C ILE A 64 9.78 -5.52 6.79
N LEU A 65 8.77 -5.70 5.94
CA LEU A 65 7.48 -6.23 6.36
C LEU A 65 7.42 -7.75 6.32
N ASP A 66 8.47 -8.45 5.87
CA ASP A 66 8.51 -9.91 5.68
C ASP A 66 7.29 -10.41 4.90
N VAL A 67 7.16 -9.94 3.66
CA VAL A 67 6.11 -10.33 2.71
C VAL A 67 6.68 -10.39 1.29
N GLU A 68 6.00 -11.13 0.41
CA GLU A 68 6.29 -11.05 -1.02
C GLU A 68 5.91 -9.67 -1.59
N VAL A 69 6.75 -9.13 -2.48
CA VAL A 69 6.54 -7.80 -3.07
C VAL A 69 5.19 -7.67 -3.79
N ALA A 70 4.69 -8.76 -4.38
CA ALA A 70 3.40 -8.81 -5.07
C ALA A 70 2.21 -8.49 -4.15
N ILE A 71 2.31 -8.84 -2.86
CA ILE A 71 1.26 -8.55 -1.86
C ILE A 71 1.09 -7.04 -1.64
N LEU A 72 2.15 -6.26 -1.88
CA LEU A 72 2.11 -4.80 -1.77
C LEU A 72 1.44 -4.12 -2.98
N LEU A 73 1.10 -4.86 -4.03
CA LEU A 73 0.49 -4.35 -5.24
C LEU A 73 -0.98 -4.74 -5.35
N ILE A 74 -1.76 -3.91 -6.04
CA ILE A 74 -3.12 -4.29 -6.45
C ILE A 74 -3.01 -5.17 -7.68
N GLU A 75 -3.49 -6.40 -7.57
CA GLU A 75 -3.55 -7.33 -8.69
C GLU A 75 -4.49 -6.76 -9.77
N ARG A 76 -3.96 -6.68 -10.99
CA ARG A 76 -4.73 -6.28 -12.17
C ARG A 76 -4.61 -7.38 -13.20
N LYS A 77 -5.75 -7.83 -13.74
CA LYS A 77 -5.73 -8.71 -14.91
C LYS A 77 -5.23 -7.93 -16.11
N ALA A 78 -4.22 -8.45 -16.79
CA ALA A 78 -3.90 -8.02 -18.15
C ALA A 78 -5.03 -8.50 -19.07
N TYR A 79 -5.51 -7.63 -19.96
CA TYR A 79 -6.43 -7.98 -21.03
C TYR A 79 -5.70 -8.68 -22.17
#